data_AF-A0A4P5YYI4-F1
#
_entry.id   AF-A0A4P5YYI4-F1
#
_cell.length_a   1.000
_cell.length_b   1.000
_cell.length_c   1.000
_cell.angle_alpha   90.00
_cell.angle_beta   90.00
_cell.angle_gamma   90.00
#
_symmetry.space_group_name_H-M   'P 1'
#
loop_
_entity.id
_entity.type
_entity.pdbx_description
1 polymer ?
#
loop_
_entity_poly.entity_id
_entity_poly.type
_entity_poly.pdbx_seq_one_letter_code
_entity_poly.pdbx_strand_id
1 'polypeptide(L)'
;MELREQAPAMTLARKLGDTEHRSGLAVQLARQSGAAECFAEWLLKIAVHRGATHYQRDFDPTLPPDNPAISDEEIGIALCLGQLPYALDHLRAAAQLLSSPRVDAVRLCRLAVRERCEPVLLHIAAIAERLAPALEPWAYLRQHLPPRAVPRTDALPHWTRLVSHTGMTAPGGPPKTAWLCRRE
;
A
#
# COMPACT_ATOMS: atom_id res chain seq x y z
N MET A 1 20.44 -11.70 32.71
CA MET A 1 19.23 -11.09 32.12
C MET A 1 19.70 -10.37 30.88
N GLU A 2 19.74 -11.06 29.73
CA GLU A 2 20.20 -10.45 28.47
C GLU A 2 19.05 -9.64 27.88
N LEU A 3 19.15 -8.31 27.99
CA LEU A 3 18.40 -7.40 27.13
C LEU A 3 18.94 -7.60 25.71
N ARG A 4 18.34 -8.53 24.96
CA ARG A 4 18.48 -8.53 23.51
C ARG A 4 17.85 -7.23 23.02
N GLU A 5 18.66 -6.19 22.85
CA GLU A 5 18.32 -5.05 22.01
C GLU A 5 17.96 -5.60 20.63
N GLN A 6 16.66 -5.80 20.40
CA GLN A 6 16.15 -6.08 19.06
C GLN A 6 16.49 -4.86 18.22
N ALA A 7 17.41 -5.02 17.28
CA ALA A 7 17.74 -3.97 16.33
C ALA A 7 16.42 -3.43 15.73
N PRO A 8 16.21 -2.11 15.74
CA PRO A 8 14.95 -1.55 15.28
C PRO A 8 14.67 -2.01 13.85
N ALA A 9 13.45 -2.50 13.62
CA ALA A 9 13.04 -3.00 12.31
C ALA A 9 13.35 -1.95 11.24
N MET A 10 13.99 -2.37 10.15
CA MET A 10 14.38 -1.46 9.08
C MET A 10 13.12 -0.86 8.45
N THR A 11 13.10 0.46 8.30
CA THR A 11 11.99 1.19 7.69
C THR A 11 12.00 1.08 6.18
N LEU A 12 10.85 1.36 5.55
CA LEU A 12 10.76 1.40 4.08
C LEU A 12 11.72 2.44 3.49
N ALA A 13 11.79 3.65 4.07
CA ALA A 13 12.70 4.69 3.59
C ALA A 13 14.17 4.21 3.62
N ARG A 14 14.61 3.59 4.72
CA ARG A 14 15.97 3.03 4.82
C ARG A 14 16.22 1.95 3.77
N LYS A 15 15.23 1.10 3.47
CA LYS A 15 15.32 0.09 2.41
C LYS A 15 15.48 0.70 1.02
N LEU A 16 14.80 1.82 0.77
CA LEU A 16 14.91 2.57 -0.49
C LEU A 16 16.19 3.42 -0.58
N GLY A 17 17.00 3.45 0.49
CA GLY A 17 18.16 4.35 0.58
C GLY A 17 17.76 5.81 0.73
N ASP A 18 16.56 6.08 1.23
CA ASP A 18 15.98 7.41 1.37
C ASP A 18 15.93 7.86 2.84
N THR A 19 15.68 9.15 3.03
CA THR A 19 15.48 9.76 4.34
C THR A 19 14.07 9.50 4.86
N GLU A 20 13.95 9.18 6.15
CA GLU A 20 12.65 9.00 6.79
C GLU A 20 11.90 10.33 6.87
N HIS A 21 10.81 10.44 6.10
CA HIS A 21 9.87 11.53 6.21
C HIS A 21 8.93 11.30 7.40
N ARG A 22 8.85 12.28 8.32
CA ARG A 22 7.84 12.27 9.38
C ARG A 22 6.50 12.76 8.83
N SER A 23 5.63 11.80 8.56
CA SER A 23 4.32 11.97 7.97
C SER A 23 3.35 12.69 8.92
N GLY A 24 2.83 13.82 8.47
CA GLY A 24 1.73 14.51 9.17
C GLY A 24 0.44 13.71 9.10
N LEU A 25 0.20 13.00 7.98
CA LEU A 25 -0.92 12.09 7.83
C LEU A 25 -0.87 10.97 8.87
N ALA A 26 0.27 10.31 9.09
CA ALA A 26 0.37 9.25 10.10
C ALA A 26 -0.01 9.75 11.50
N VAL A 27 0.45 10.94 11.89
CA VAL A 27 0.12 11.54 13.18
C VAL A 27 -1.38 11.80 13.30
N GLN A 28 -2.01 12.34 12.24
CA GLN A 28 -3.45 12.56 12.20
C GLN A 28 -4.22 11.24 12.32
N LEU A 29 -3.88 10.24 11.49
CA LEU A 29 -4.59 8.97 11.45
C LEU A 29 -4.45 8.20 12.77
N ALA A 30 -3.25 8.13 13.33
CA ALA A 30 -3.02 7.49 14.64
C ALA A 30 -3.87 8.12 15.76
N ARG A 31 -4.04 9.45 15.74
CA ARG A 31 -4.91 10.16 16.69
C ARG A 31 -6.39 9.87 16.46
N GLN A 32 -6.83 9.88 15.20
CA GLN A 32 -8.23 9.65 14.84
C GLN A 32 -8.68 8.19 15.03
N SER A 33 -7.76 7.24 14.91
CA SER A 33 -8.03 5.81 15.10
C SER A 33 -7.77 5.33 16.52
N GLY A 34 -6.95 6.04 17.30
CA GLY A 34 -6.43 5.55 18.58
C GLY A 34 -5.41 4.42 18.43
N ALA A 35 -4.88 4.19 17.22
CA ALA A 35 -4.00 3.07 16.90
C ALA A 35 -2.50 3.43 16.95
N ALA A 36 -2.06 4.37 17.80
CA ALA A 36 -0.68 4.87 17.76
C ALA A 36 0.38 3.76 17.91
N GLU A 37 0.19 2.85 18.87
CA GLU A 37 1.14 1.76 19.16
C GLU A 37 1.04 0.59 18.15
N CYS A 38 -0.11 0.42 17.50
CA CYS A 38 -0.41 -0.67 16.58
C CYS A 38 -0.70 -0.19 15.15
N PHE A 39 -0.18 0.99 14.80
CA PHE A 39 -0.63 1.75 13.63
C PHE A 39 -0.50 0.98 12.31
N ALA A 40 0.66 0.33 12.11
CA ALA A 40 0.93 -0.46 10.91
C ALA A 40 -0.03 -1.66 10.76
N GLU A 41 -0.28 -2.38 11.86
CA GLU A 41 -1.20 -3.52 11.85
C GLU A 41 -2.65 -3.09 11.67
N TRP A 42 -3.05 -2.00 12.33
CA TRP A 42 -4.35 -1.38 12.15
C TRP A 42 -4.59 -0.96 10.70
N LEU A 43 -3.62 -0.30 10.05
CA LEU A 43 -3.74 0.08 8.63
C LEU A 43 -4.03 -1.12 7.73
N LEU A 44 -3.30 -2.24 7.93
CA LEU A 44 -3.52 -3.42 7.13
C LEU A 44 -4.89 -4.06 7.41
N LYS A 45 -5.30 -4.14 8.68
CA LYS A 45 -6.65 -4.59 9.06
C LYS A 45 -7.72 -3.77 8.32
N ILE A 46 -7.60 -2.44 8.35
CA ILE A 46 -8.56 -1.56 7.70
C ILE A 46 -8.55 -1.78 6.18
N ALA A 47 -7.39 -1.85 5.54
CA ALA A 47 -7.32 -2.12 4.11
C ALA A 47 -7.98 -3.45 3.72
N VAL A 48 -7.77 -4.52 4.50
CA VAL A 48 -8.43 -5.81 4.30
C VAL A 48 -9.94 -5.69 4.46
N HIS A 49 -10.40 -5.09 5.55
CA HIS A 49 -11.83 -4.88 5.82
C HIS A 49 -12.51 -4.06 4.72
N ARG A 50 -11.79 -3.10 4.13
CA ARG A 50 -12.29 -2.25 3.05
C ARG A 50 -12.14 -2.85 1.65
N GLY A 51 -11.62 -4.07 1.51
CA GLY A 51 -11.66 -4.80 0.24
C GLY A 51 -10.32 -5.31 -0.29
N ALA A 52 -9.20 -5.12 0.43
CA ALA A 52 -7.91 -5.75 0.10
C ALA A 52 -7.87 -7.23 0.54
N THR A 53 -8.89 -8.01 0.17
CA THR A 53 -9.17 -9.33 0.75
C THR A 53 -8.15 -10.41 0.37
N HIS A 54 -7.26 -10.16 -0.59
CA HIS A 54 -6.17 -11.10 -0.88
C HIS A 54 -5.21 -11.23 0.31
N TYR A 55 -5.18 -10.22 1.18
CA TYR A 55 -4.34 -10.15 2.38
C TYR A 55 -5.13 -10.47 3.66
N GLN A 56 -6.30 -11.10 3.52
CA GLN A 56 -7.12 -11.49 4.66
C GLN A 56 -6.36 -12.46 5.58
N ARG A 57 -6.40 -12.16 6.88
CA ARG A 57 -5.79 -12.92 7.97
C ARG A 57 -6.48 -12.59 9.28
N ASP A 58 -6.14 -13.33 10.32
CA ASP A 58 -6.56 -12.99 11.68
C ASP A 58 -5.81 -11.76 12.17
N PHE A 59 -6.55 -10.84 12.78
CA PHE A 59 -6.04 -9.62 13.37
C PHE A 59 -6.36 -9.61 14.85
N ASP A 60 -5.52 -8.96 15.66
CA ASP A 60 -5.79 -8.80 17.08
C ASP A 60 -7.16 -8.10 17.28
N PRO A 61 -8.11 -8.74 18.01
CA PRO A 61 -9.44 -8.18 18.23
C PRO A 61 -9.42 -6.87 19.04
N THR A 62 -8.33 -6.56 19.74
CA THR A 62 -8.13 -5.31 20.48
C THR A 62 -7.76 -4.13 19.58
N LEU A 63 -7.41 -4.36 18.31
CA LEU A 63 -7.15 -3.28 17.37
C LEU A 63 -8.39 -2.39 17.22
N PRO A 64 -8.22 -1.05 17.17
CA PRO A 64 -9.33 -0.13 17.00
C PRO A 64 -10.19 -0.46 15.76
N PRO A 65 -11.49 -0.14 15.79
CA PRO A 65 -12.38 -0.36 14.66
C PRO A 65 -12.00 0.54 13.46
N ASP A 66 -12.67 0.32 12.33
CA ASP A 66 -12.59 1.24 11.21
C ASP A 66 -13.18 2.61 11.59
N ASN A 67 -12.58 3.68 11.06
CA ASN A 67 -13.12 5.03 11.11
C ASN A 67 -13.50 5.47 9.68
N PRO A 68 -14.80 5.45 9.33
CA PRO A 68 -15.28 5.82 8.00
C PRO A 68 -14.95 7.25 7.55
N ALA A 69 -14.59 8.14 8.49
CA ALA A 69 -14.17 9.49 8.14
C ALA A 69 -12.77 9.53 7.47
N ILE A 70 -11.97 8.48 7.66
CA ILE A 70 -10.67 8.31 7.01
C ILE A 70 -10.91 7.67 5.65
N SER A 71 -10.46 8.34 4.59
CA SER A 71 -10.66 7.90 3.21
C SER A 71 -9.75 6.73 2.80
N ASP A 72 -10.10 6.05 1.71
CA ASP A 72 -9.28 4.93 1.19
C ASP A 72 -7.95 5.41 0.63
N GLU A 73 -7.90 6.62 0.08
CA GLU A 73 -6.65 7.27 -0.33
C GLU A 73 -5.71 7.47 0.86
N GLU A 74 -6.25 7.90 2.00
CA GLU A 74 -5.46 8.11 3.22
C GLU A 74 -4.93 6.78 3.77
N ILE A 75 -5.75 5.73 3.81
CA ILE A 75 -5.29 4.39 4.23
C ILE A 75 -4.23 3.85 3.26
N GLY A 76 -4.47 3.94 1.96
CA GLY A 76 -3.53 3.46 0.94
C GLY A 76 -2.18 4.20 0.97
N ILE A 77 -2.20 5.52 1.14
CA ILE A 77 -0.98 6.33 1.31
C ILE A 77 -0.28 5.97 2.62
N ALA A 78 -1.03 5.84 3.71
CA ALA A 78 -0.47 5.51 5.01
C ALA A 78 0.29 4.18 5.00
N LEU A 79 -0.22 3.17 4.29
CA LEU A 79 0.47 1.88 4.07
C LEU A 79 1.78 2.01 3.29
N CYS A 80 1.96 3.08 2.52
CA CYS A 80 3.14 3.33 1.68
C CYS A 80 4.18 4.25 2.34
N LEU A 81 3.94 4.71 3.58
CA LEU A 81 4.81 5.68 4.23
C LEU A 81 6.20 5.13 4.51
N GLY A 82 7.22 5.91 4.12
CA GLY A 82 8.63 5.56 4.33
C GLY A 82 9.02 5.31 5.79
N GLN A 83 8.33 5.95 6.75
CA GLN A 83 8.61 5.80 8.18
C GLN A 83 8.14 4.48 8.80
N LEU A 84 7.26 3.73 8.11
CA LEU A 84 6.76 2.47 8.64
C LEU A 84 7.81 1.37 8.54
N PRO A 85 7.72 0.33 9.41
CA PRO A 85 8.51 -0.89 9.23
C PRO A 85 8.36 -1.45 7.82
N TYR A 86 9.47 -1.89 7.24
CA TYR A 86 9.45 -2.48 5.91
C TYR A 86 8.65 -3.78 5.91
N ALA A 87 7.45 -3.72 5.32
CA ALA A 87 6.56 -4.86 5.14
C ALA A 87 5.93 -4.79 3.75
N LEU A 88 6.27 -5.76 2.89
CA LEU A 88 5.76 -5.81 1.51
C LEU A 88 4.24 -5.95 1.47
N ASP A 89 3.64 -6.62 2.45
CA ASP A 89 2.18 -6.78 2.50
C ASP A 89 1.45 -5.44 2.63
N HIS A 90 2.05 -4.42 3.25
CA HIS A 90 1.44 -3.09 3.27
C HIS A 90 1.37 -2.49 1.86
N LEU A 91 2.47 -2.53 1.12
CA LEU A 91 2.53 -1.99 -0.25
C LEU A 91 1.59 -2.73 -1.19
N ARG A 92 1.50 -4.05 -1.02
CA ARG A 92 0.64 -4.92 -1.82
C ARG A 92 -0.85 -4.72 -1.48
N ALA A 93 -1.18 -4.56 -0.19
CA ALA A 93 -2.54 -4.25 0.24
C ALA A 93 -2.96 -2.84 -0.20
N ALA A 94 -2.06 -1.86 -0.16
CA ALA A 94 -2.29 -0.52 -0.70
C ALA A 94 -2.59 -0.58 -2.20
N ALA A 95 -1.80 -1.33 -2.96
CA ALA A 95 -2.05 -1.53 -4.39
C ALA A 95 -3.44 -2.12 -4.65
N GLN A 96 -3.85 -3.17 -3.90
CA GLN A 96 -5.17 -3.74 -4.08
C GLN A 96 -6.29 -2.77 -3.66
N LEU A 97 -6.20 -2.16 -2.48
CA LEU A 97 -7.19 -1.22 -1.95
C LEU A 97 -7.42 -0.04 -2.90
N LEU A 98 -6.32 0.57 -3.35
CA LEU A 98 -6.36 1.75 -4.21
C LEU A 98 -6.82 1.43 -5.64
N SER A 99 -6.85 0.15 -6.04
CA SER A 99 -7.35 -0.29 -7.36
C SER A 99 -8.87 -0.37 -7.41
N SER A 100 -9.54 0.66 -6.88
CA SER A 100 -11.00 0.82 -6.88
C SER A 100 -11.38 2.02 -7.75
N PRO A 101 -12.45 1.92 -8.55
CA PRO A 101 -12.95 3.05 -9.32
C PRO A 101 -13.50 4.19 -8.45
N ARG A 102 -13.69 3.95 -7.15
CA ARG A 102 -14.15 4.96 -6.18
C ARG A 102 -13.03 5.85 -5.66
N VAL A 103 -11.77 5.52 -5.96
CA VAL A 103 -10.61 6.28 -5.51
C VAL A 103 -10.48 7.58 -6.30
N ASP A 104 -10.41 8.71 -5.59
CA ASP A 104 -10.10 10.02 -6.15
C ASP A 104 -8.60 10.12 -6.47
N ALA A 105 -8.27 9.90 -7.74
CA ALA A 105 -6.90 9.94 -8.23
C ALA A 105 -6.22 11.31 -8.04
N VAL A 106 -6.97 12.42 -8.07
CA VAL A 106 -6.45 13.78 -7.88
C VAL A 106 -6.06 13.99 -6.42
N ARG A 107 -6.90 13.53 -5.48
CA ARG A 107 -6.58 13.55 -4.05
C ARG A 107 -5.40 12.63 -3.75
N LEU A 108 -5.39 11.43 -4.33
CA LEU A 108 -4.31 10.46 -4.15
C LEU A 108 -2.96 11.02 -4.59
N CYS A 109 -2.90 11.68 -5.76
CA CYS A 109 -1.69 12.34 -6.25
C CYS A 109 -1.19 13.43 -5.28
N ARG A 110 -2.10 14.29 -4.77
CA ARG A 110 -1.76 15.33 -3.79
C ARG A 110 -1.21 14.74 -2.49
N LEU A 111 -1.83 13.68 -1.97
CA LEU A 111 -1.34 12.98 -0.78
C LEU A 111 0.02 12.33 -1.03
N ALA A 112 0.22 11.71 -2.19
CA ALA A 112 1.47 11.05 -2.54
C ALA A 112 2.66 12.02 -2.53
N VAL A 113 2.49 13.22 -3.07
CA VAL A 113 3.52 14.27 -3.03
C VAL A 113 3.76 14.75 -1.61
N ARG A 114 2.67 15.06 -0.88
CA ARG A 114 2.77 15.54 0.51
C ARG A 114 3.52 14.57 1.42
N GLU A 115 3.27 13.28 1.24
CA GLU A 115 3.77 12.20 2.08
C GLU A 115 4.97 11.44 1.48
N ARG A 116 5.54 11.96 0.39
CA ARG A 116 6.72 11.41 -0.33
C ARG A 116 6.59 9.95 -0.80
N CYS A 117 5.37 9.53 -1.11
CA CYS A 117 5.02 8.18 -1.57
C CYS A 117 5.13 8.01 -3.09
N GLU A 118 5.58 9.01 -3.83
CA GLU A 118 5.63 9.01 -5.30
C GLU A 118 6.42 7.82 -5.88
N PRO A 119 7.62 7.47 -5.37
CA PRO A 119 8.39 6.35 -5.91
C PRO A 119 7.64 5.02 -5.79
N VAL A 120 6.93 4.82 -4.67
CA VAL A 120 6.17 3.59 -4.40
C VAL A 120 4.96 3.51 -5.33
N LEU A 121 4.17 4.58 -5.43
CA LEU A 121 2.98 4.58 -6.26
C LEU A 121 3.30 4.52 -7.75
N LEU A 122 4.34 5.22 -8.21
CA LEU A 122 4.77 5.14 -9.61
C LEU A 122 5.31 3.76 -9.96
N HIS A 123 6.00 3.08 -9.04
CA HIS A 123 6.41 1.68 -9.24
C HIS A 123 5.19 0.76 -9.41
N ILE A 124 4.19 0.89 -8.54
CA ILE A 124 2.94 0.13 -8.66
C ILE A 124 2.24 0.46 -9.99
N ALA A 125 2.15 1.74 -10.35
CA ALA A 125 1.49 2.20 -11.55
C ALA A 125 2.18 1.73 -12.84
N ALA A 126 3.53 1.66 -12.85
CA ALA A 126 4.32 1.12 -13.95
C ALA A 126 4.12 -0.39 -14.11
N ILE A 127 3.92 -1.13 -13.01
CA ILE A 127 3.54 -2.54 -13.10
C ILE A 127 2.10 -2.67 -13.64
N ALA A 128 1.17 -1.86 -13.14
CA ALA A 128 -0.21 -1.84 -13.58
C ALA A 128 -0.33 -1.54 -15.08
N GLU A 129 0.51 -0.66 -15.63
CA GLU A 129 0.53 -0.33 -17.06
C GLU A 129 0.63 -1.57 -17.96
N ARG A 130 1.44 -2.54 -17.57
CA ARG A 130 1.70 -3.75 -18.36
C ARG A 130 0.54 -4.74 -18.36
N LEU A 131 -0.33 -4.68 -17.36
CA LEU A 131 -1.33 -5.72 -17.06
C LEU A 131 -2.77 -5.20 -17.11
N ALA A 132 -2.96 -3.93 -16.77
CA ALA A 132 -4.22 -3.22 -16.70
C ALA A 132 -3.99 -1.73 -17.05
N PRO A 133 -3.63 -1.41 -18.31
CA PRO A 133 -3.19 -0.06 -18.70
C PRO A 133 -4.24 1.03 -18.46
N ALA A 134 -5.53 0.71 -18.65
CA ALA A 134 -6.62 1.65 -18.45
C ALA A 134 -7.14 1.71 -17.00
N LEU A 135 -6.53 0.99 -16.06
CA LEU A 135 -7.02 0.91 -14.69
C LEU A 135 -6.73 2.20 -13.93
N GLU A 136 -7.79 2.85 -13.47
CA GLU A 136 -7.71 3.95 -12.52
C GLU A 136 -7.56 3.43 -11.08
N PRO A 137 -6.86 4.16 -10.20
CA PRO A 137 -6.24 5.49 -10.39
C PRO A 137 -4.84 5.43 -11.04
N TRP A 138 -4.33 4.25 -11.36
CA TRP A 138 -2.94 4.08 -11.81
C TRP A 138 -2.66 4.78 -13.13
N ALA A 139 -3.60 4.75 -14.07
CA ALA A 139 -3.48 5.47 -15.33
C ALA A 139 -3.33 6.98 -15.12
N TYR A 140 -4.16 7.57 -14.25
CA TYR A 140 -4.02 8.97 -13.86
C TYR A 140 -2.68 9.26 -13.18
N LEU A 141 -2.24 8.45 -12.22
CA LEU A 141 -0.97 8.69 -11.51
C LEU A 141 0.23 8.69 -12.46
N ARG A 142 0.29 7.80 -13.45
CA ARG A 142 1.39 7.80 -14.44
C ARG A 142 1.50 9.10 -15.22
N GLN A 143 0.37 9.79 -15.42
CA GLN A 143 0.33 11.04 -16.19
C GLN A 143 0.55 12.28 -15.32
N HIS A 144 0.17 12.22 -14.04
CA HIS A 144 0.05 13.42 -13.21
C HIS A 144 0.93 13.45 -11.95
N LEU A 145 1.45 12.31 -11.49
CA LEU A 145 2.28 12.25 -10.29
C LEU A 145 3.74 12.57 -10.66
N PRO A 146 4.34 13.66 -10.15
CA PRO A 146 5.73 14.00 -10.46
C PRO A 146 6.67 12.89 -9.96
N PRO A 147 7.63 12.44 -10.80
CA PRO A 147 8.59 11.43 -10.37
C PRO A 147 9.55 11.99 -9.34
N ARG A 148 9.84 11.17 -8.33
CA ARG A 148 10.88 11.42 -7.34
C ARG A 148 11.87 10.25 -7.35
N ALA A 149 13.16 10.55 -7.47
CA ALA A 149 14.18 9.52 -7.45
C ALA A 149 14.42 8.99 -6.03
N VAL A 150 14.63 7.68 -5.92
CA VAL A 150 15.18 7.03 -4.71
C VAL A 150 16.37 6.16 -5.12
N PRO A 151 17.41 6.01 -4.28
CA PRO A 151 18.60 5.26 -4.65
C PRO A 151 18.35 3.78 -4.96
N ARG A 152 17.31 3.18 -4.36
CA ARG A 152 17.04 1.74 -4.45
C ARG A 152 15.56 1.47 -4.66
N THR A 153 15.24 0.68 -5.69
CA THR A 153 13.87 0.20 -5.98
C THR A 153 13.75 -1.32 -5.87
N ASP A 154 14.85 -2.03 -5.63
CA ASP A 154 14.90 -3.50 -5.45
C ASP A 154 14.13 -3.97 -4.20
N ALA A 155 13.83 -3.05 -3.28
CA ALA A 155 12.99 -3.30 -2.12
C ALA A 155 11.48 -3.19 -2.41
N LEU A 156 11.06 -2.78 -3.61
CA LEU A 156 9.64 -2.67 -3.95
C LEU A 156 9.06 -4.02 -4.43
N PRO A 157 7.74 -4.24 -4.33
CA PRO A 157 7.14 -5.52 -4.70
C PRO A 157 7.43 -5.88 -6.16
N HIS A 158 7.85 -7.12 -6.38
CA HIS A 158 7.89 -7.69 -7.73
C HIS A 158 6.47 -7.83 -8.29
N TRP A 159 6.29 -7.70 -9.62
CA TRP A 159 4.97 -7.66 -10.25
C TRP A 159 4.07 -8.86 -9.92
N THR A 160 4.67 -10.06 -9.77
CA THR A 160 3.95 -11.29 -9.41
C THR A 160 3.24 -11.21 -8.06
N ARG A 161 3.61 -10.24 -7.20
CA ARG A 161 3.02 -10.03 -5.88
C ARG A 161 1.79 -9.12 -5.90
N LEU A 162 1.47 -8.49 -7.02
CA LEU A 162 0.36 -7.55 -7.22
C LEU A 162 -0.76 -8.13 -8.10
N VAL A 163 -0.62 -9.37 -8.54
CA VAL A 163 -1.53 -10.04 -9.47
C VAL A 163 -2.03 -11.35 -8.87
N SER A 164 -3.22 -11.75 -9.31
CA SER A 164 -3.67 -13.13 -9.22
C SER A 164 -3.27 -13.87 -10.48
N HIS A 165 -2.69 -15.05 -10.32
CA HIS A 165 -2.45 -15.98 -11.42
C HIS A 165 -3.35 -17.19 -11.21
N THR A 166 -4.36 -17.36 -12.05
CA THR A 166 -5.13 -18.61 -12.04
C THR A 166 -4.28 -19.69 -12.68
N GLY A 167 -4.06 -20.82 -11.99
CA GLY A 167 -3.51 -22.01 -12.62
C GLY A 167 -4.40 -22.52 -13.76
N MET A 168 -4.02 -23.61 -14.42
CA MET A 168 -4.85 -24.29 -15.42
C MET A 168 -6.25 -24.53 -14.85
N THR A 169 -7.25 -23.79 -15.33
CA THR A 169 -8.64 -23.98 -14.92
C THR A 169 -9.17 -25.23 -15.62
N ALA A 170 -9.89 -26.11 -14.92
CA ALA A 170 -10.69 -27.13 -15.59
C ALA A 170 -11.92 -26.43 -16.18
N PRO A 171 -12.05 -26.24 -17.51
CA PRO A 171 -11.55 -27.07 -18.61
C PRO A 171 -10.57 -26.34 -19.57
N GLY A 172 -9.25 -26.45 -19.33
CA GLY A 172 -8.20 -26.18 -20.32
C GLY A 172 -8.00 -24.73 -20.77
N GLY A 173 -8.51 -23.74 -20.04
CA GLY A 173 -8.26 -22.33 -20.38
C GLY A 173 -6.80 -21.93 -20.17
N PRO A 174 -6.22 -21.05 -21.00
CA PRO A 174 -4.87 -20.54 -20.77
C PRO A 174 -4.82 -19.83 -19.41
N PRO A 175 -3.70 -19.93 -18.68
CA PRO A 175 -3.54 -19.26 -17.39
C PRO A 175 -3.75 -17.75 -17.56
N LYS A 176 -4.64 -17.18 -16.75
CA LYS A 176 -4.92 -15.74 -16.74
C LYS A 176 -4.18 -15.10 -15.59
N THR A 177 -3.40 -14.09 -15.93
CA THR A 177 -2.83 -13.16 -14.95
C THR A 177 -3.73 -11.94 -14.91
N ALA A 178 -4.30 -11.64 -13.75
CA ALA A 178 -5.17 -10.51 -13.54
C ALA A 178 -4.63 -9.64 -12.40
N TRP A 179 -4.75 -8.32 -12.57
CA TRP A 179 -4.44 -7.37 -11.51
C TRP A 179 -5.34 -7.61 -10.28
N LEU A 180 -4.78 -7.51 -9.07
CA LEU A 180 -5.57 -7.58 -7.85
C LEU A 180 -6.33 -6.27 -7.64
N CYS A 181 -7.64 -6.29 -7.87
CA CYS A 181 -8.52 -5.16 -7.58
C CYS A 181 -9.10 -5.26 -6.16
N ARG A 182 -9.58 -4.12 -5.64
CA ARG A 182 -10.40 -4.06 -4.44
C ARG A 182 -11.67 -4.88 -4.65
N ARG A 183 -12.06 -5.64 -3.63
CA ARG A 183 -13.39 -6.25 -3.56
C ARG A 183 -14.39 -5.23 -3.03
N GLU A 184 -15.38 -4.89 -3.85
CA GLU A 184 -16.48 -3.97 -3.50
C GLU A 184 -17.60 -4.66 -2.70
#